data_AF-A0A6G0PNW6-F1
#
_entry.id   AF-A0A6G0PNW6-F1
#
_cell.length_a   1.000
_cell.length_b   1.000
_cell.length_c   1.000
_cell.angle_alpha   90.00
_cell.angle_beta   90.00
_cell.angle_gamma   90.00
#
_symmetry.space_group_name_H-M   'P 1'
#
loop_
_entity.id
_entity.type
_entity.pdbx_description
1 polymer ?
#
loop_
_entity_poly.entity_id
_entity_poly.type
_entity_poly.pdbx_seq_one_letter_code
_entity_poly.pdbx_strand_id
1 'polypeptide(L)'
;MAPIIQEPNDDLSARTHREYLAGVLETFGKALSDCVYLVGDNCSVNKRLDTIMQVPLVGCASHRLNLAVRHHLEQYEEDSAIVQALMVKLRTLKQSSKLRLKTPLRPVIRQDTRWGSTFAMVHRYHELIKFMDADDDDIMELLPSPACNRRLKTLYAELKDIESVSKALQANDITLLDVRVWFDGLIAAHPNFADYIGKYRSADLLL
;
A
#
# COMPACT_ATOMS: atom_id res chain seq x y z
N MET A 1 10.25 9.00 4.00
CA MET A 1 10.35 10.33 3.38
C MET A 1 11.37 11.11 4.18
N ALA A 2 12.43 11.60 3.55
CA ALA A 2 13.28 12.60 4.18
C ALA A 2 12.48 13.92 4.28
N PRO A 3 12.69 14.75 5.31
CA PRO A 3 12.05 16.05 5.39
C PRO A 3 12.46 16.91 4.19
N ILE A 4 11.50 17.62 3.60
CA ILE A 4 11.71 18.45 2.40
C ILE A 4 12.49 19.73 2.75
N ILE A 5 12.48 20.13 4.03
CA ILE A 5 13.09 21.35 4.55
C ILE A 5 13.93 20.94 5.78
N GLN A 6 15.18 21.41 5.84
CA GLN A 6 16.09 21.25 6.98
C GLN A 6 16.61 22.63 7.36
N GLU A 7 15.74 23.48 7.87
CA GLU A 7 16.17 24.74 8.50
C GLU A 7 15.97 24.68 10.02
N PRO A 8 16.84 25.34 10.82
CA PRO A 8 16.85 25.20 12.29
C PRO A 8 15.55 25.63 13.00
N ASN A 9 14.67 26.36 12.31
CA ASN A 9 13.39 26.88 12.80
C ASN A 9 12.17 26.27 12.08
N ASP A 10 12.34 25.15 11.37
CA ASP A 10 11.27 24.54 10.59
C ASP A 10 10.27 23.78 11.48
N ASP A 11 9.04 24.29 11.55
CA ASP A 11 7.93 23.70 12.30
C ASP A 11 7.10 22.70 11.47
N LEU A 12 7.51 22.41 10.22
CA LEU A 12 6.79 21.57 9.26
C LEU A 12 5.30 21.98 9.11
N SER A 13 4.98 23.25 9.38
CA SER A 13 3.63 23.76 9.29
C SER A 13 3.22 24.00 7.84
N ALA A 14 1.91 24.06 7.61
CA ALA A 14 1.38 24.41 6.29
C ALA A 14 1.85 25.79 5.79
N ARG A 15 2.25 26.70 6.70
CA ARG A 15 2.80 28.01 6.32
C ARG A 15 4.22 27.86 5.76
N THR A 16 5.07 27.13 6.47
CA THR A 16 6.44 26.85 6.05
C THR A 16 6.47 26.08 4.73
N HIS A 17 5.56 25.11 4.56
CA HIS A 17 5.36 24.42 3.29
C HIS A 17 4.90 25.35 2.15
N ARG A 18 4.00 26.29 2.42
CA ARG A 18 3.57 27.29 1.42
C ARG A 18 4.73 28.17 0.97
N GLU A 19 5.50 28.69 1.91
CA GLU A 19 6.63 29.59 1.62
C GLU A 19 7.70 28.86 0.81
N TYR A 20 8.00 27.61 1.18
CA TYR A 20 8.88 26.76 0.40
C TYR A 20 8.37 26.54 -1.03
N LEU A 21 7.09 26.20 -1.19
CA LEU A 21 6.49 26.04 -2.52
C LEU A 21 6.57 27.32 -3.35
N ALA A 22 6.34 28.49 -2.73
CA ALA A 22 6.51 29.78 -3.41
C ALA A 22 7.94 29.95 -3.94
N GLY A 23 8.93 29.73 -3.08
CA GLY A 23 10.35 29.83 -3.47
C GLY A 23 10.73 28.85 -4.58
N VAL A 24 10.23 27.61 -4.53
CA VAL A 24 10.46 26.63 -5.61
C VAL A 24 9.82 27.11 -6.91
N LEU A 25 8.56 27.53 -6.89
CA LEU A 25 7.85 27.99 -8.09
C LEU A 25 8.51 29.21 -8.73
N GLU A 26 9.04 30.14 -7.92
CA GLU A 26 9.77 31.31 -8.40
C GLU A 26 11.00 30.92 -9.24
N THR A 27 11.70 29.83 -8.89
CA THR A 27 12.82 29.33 -9.71
C THR A 27 12.40 28.88 -11.12
N PHE A 28 11.11 28.58 -11.32
CA PHE A 28 10.52 28.25 -12.61
C PHE A 28 9.72 29.42 -13.23
N GLY A 29 9.80 30.62 -12.66
CA GLY A 29 9.02 31.78 -13.12
C GLY A 29 7.52 31.63 -12.90
N LYS A 30 7.11 30.87 -11.88
CA LYS A 30 5.72 30.62 -11.50
C LYS A 30 5.41 31.22 -10.14
N ALA A 31 4.16 31.56 -9.91
CA ALA A 31 3.63 31.99 -8.62
C ALA A 31 2.71 30.92 -8.02
N LEU A 32 2.46 30.99 -6.71
CA LEU A 32 1.46 30.13 -6.07
C LEU A 32 0.05 30.26 -6.68
N SER A 33 -0.27 31.42 -7.25
CA SER A 33 -1.53 31.65 -7.98
C SER A 33 -1.65 30.84 -9.28
N ASP A 34 -0.55 30.31 -9.80
CA ASP A 34 -0.55 29.44 -10.98
C ASP A 34 -0.89 27.99 -10.62
N CYS A 35 -0.93 27.64 -9.33
CA CYS A 35 -1.36 26.32 -8.88
C CYS A 35 -2.88 26.19 -9.01
N VAL A 36 -3.34 25.18 -9.74
CA VAL A 36 -4.78 24.91 -9.93
C VAL A 36 -5.33 23.99 -8.84
N TYR A 37 -4.52 23.04 -8.37
CA TYR A 37 -4.87 22.09 -7.33
C TYR A 37 -3.61 21.52 -6.69
N LEU A 38 -3.77 20.92 -5.50
CA LEU A 38 -2.74 20.14 -4.82
C LEU A 38 -3.03 18.65 -4.97
N VAL A 39 -1.99 17.83 -5.04
CA VAL A 39 -2.13 16.37 -4.96
C VAL A 39 -1.36 15.90 -3.73
N GLY A 40 -2.07 15.27 -2.80
CA GLY A 40 -1.46 14.90 -1.51
C GLY A 40 -2.34 13.95 -0.72
N ASP A 41 -1.79 13.37 0.33
CA ASP A 41 -2.62 12.67 1.30
C ASP A 41 -3.50 13.66 2.09
N ASN A 42 -4.55 13.15 2.73
CA ASN A 42 -5.53 13.96 3.47
C ASN A 42 -5.05 14.33 4.87
N CYS A 43 -3.74 14.48 5.07
CA CYS A 43 -3.16 14.88 6.36
C CYS A 43 -3.55 16.32 6.71
N SER A 44 -3.48 16.67 8.00
CA SER A 44 -3.88 17.98 8.50
C SER A 44 -3.07 19.13 7.88
N VAL A 45 -1.79 18.91 7.58
CA VAL A 45 -0.91 19.91 6.96
C VAL A 45 -1.34 20.18 5.53
N ASN A 46 -1.58 19.15 4.71
CA ASN A 46 -2.04 19.32 3.33
C ASN A 46 -3.44 19.94 3.25
N LYS A 47 -4.35 19.54 4.15
CA LYS A 47 -5.66 20.20 4.29
C LYS A 47 -5.55 21.65 4.72
N ARG A 48 -4.57 21.99 5.55
CA ARG A 48 -4.37 23.38 5.93
C ARG A 48 -3.73 24.18 4.79
N LEU A 49 -2.86 23.54 4.02
CA LEU A 49 -2.19 24.12 2.86
C LEU A 49 -3.20 24.44 1.75
N ASP A 50 -4.14 23.53 1.46
CA ASP A 50 -5.22 23.75 0.48
C ASP A 50 -6.04 25.01 0.80
N THR A 51 -6.33 25.21 2.08
CA THR A 51 -7.17 26.29 2.58
C THR A 51 -6.43 27.62 2.51
N ILE A 52 -5.12 27.60 2.81
CA ILE A 52 -4.27 28.79 2.75
C ILE A 52 -3.97 29.17 1.29
N MET A 53 -3.82 28.19 0.40
CA MET A 53 -3.59 28.40 -1.04
C MET A 53 -4.88 28.66 -1.83
N GLN A 54 -6.05 28.35 -1.24
CA GLN A 54 -7.37 28.47 -1.86
C GLN A 54 -7.51 27.63 -3.14
N VAL A 55 -6.94 26.43 -3.14
CA VAL A 55 -7.00 25.47 -4.26
C VAL A 55 -7.49 24.12 -3.76
N PRO A 56 -8.20 23.32 -4.58
CA PRO A 56 -8.66 22.00 -4.16
C PRO A 56 -7.49 21.04 -3.90
N LEU A 57 -7.69 20.13 -2.93
CA LEU A 57 -6.77 19.03 -2.64
C LEU A 57 -7.31 17.72 -3.23
N VAL A 58 -6.63 17.22 -4.25
CA VAL A 58 -6.88 15.90 -4.81
C VAL A 58 -6.18 14.84 -3.95
N GLY A 59 -6.99 13.99 -3.33
CA GLY A 59 -6.48 12.90 -2.49
C GLY A 59 -5.58 11.92 -3.25
N CYS A 60 -4.41 11.65 -2.70
CA CYS A 60 -3.41 10.72 -3.24
C CYS A 60 -4.03 9.35 -3.55
N ALA A 61 -3.96 8.94 -4.82
CA ALA A 61 -4.54 7.68 -5.29
C ALA A 61 -3.93 6.47 -4.57
N SER A 62 -2.59 6.42 -4.45
CA SER A 62 -1.88 5.36 -3.75
C SER A 62 -2.27 5.26 -2.28
N HIS A 63 -2.51 6.40 -1.62
CA HIS A 63 -2.96 6.42 -0.23
C HIS A 63 -4.39 5.87 -0.09
N ARG A 64 -5.31 6.32 -0.96
CA ARG A 64 -6.71 5.86 -0.98
C ARG A 64 -6.81 4.36 -1.26
N LEU A 65 -6.07 3.86 -2.25
CA LEU A 65 -5.99 2.43 -2.55
C LEU A 65 -5.46 1.65 -1.34
N ASN A 66 -4.38 2.12 -0.71
CA ASN A 66 -3.83 1.48 0.47
C ASN A 66 -4.84 1.42 1.65
N LEU A 67 -5.71 2.41 1.82
CA LEU A 67 -6.79 2.33 2.82
C LEU A 67 -7.81 1.23 2.47
N ALA A 68 -8.22 1.15 1.22
CA ALA A 68 -9.15 0.12 0.74
C ALA A 68 -8.59 -1.29 0.97
N VAL A 69 -7.32 -1.50 0.60
CA VAL A 69 -6.65 -2.80 0.73
C VAL A 69 -6.47 -3.19 2.19
N ARG A 70 -6.10 -2.25 3.08
CA ARG A 70 -5.98 -2.55 4.51
C ARG A 70 -7.31 -3.03 5.09
N HIS A 71 -8.40 -2.31 4.80
CA HIS A 71 -9.71 -2.72 5.28
C HIS A 71 -10.11 -4.09 4.72
N HIS A 72 -9.86 -4.34 3.44
CA HIS A 72 -10.13 -5.63 2.83
C HIS A 72 -9.28 -6.77 3.40
N LEU A 73 -8.05 -6.51 3.85
CA LEU A 73 -7.18 -7.51 4.49
C LEU A 73 -7.65 -7.93 5.89
N GLU A 74 -8.50 -7.14 6.56
CA GLU A 74 -9.01 -7.47 7.89
C GLU A 74 -9.74 -8.82 7.92
N GLN A 75 -10.43 -9.18 6.84
CA GLN A 75 -11.13 -10.48 6.73
C GLN A 75 -10.18 -11.69 6.58
N TYR A 76 -8.92 -11.45 6.24
CA TYR A 76 -7.88 -12.47 6.03
C TYR A 76 -6.83 -12.47 7.14
N GLU A 77 -7.08 -11.74 8.24
CA GLU A 77 -6.09 -11.53 9.28
C GLU A 77 -5.71 -12.85 9.97
N GLU A 78 -6.69 -13.69 10.29
CA GLU A 78 -6.44 -15.02 10.89
C GLU A 78 -5.59 -15.91 9.97
N ASP A 79 -5.95 -15.99 8.69
CA ASP A 79 -5.20 -16.78 7.70
C ASP A 79 -3.77 -16.26 7.54
N SER A 80 -3.63 -14.93 7.48
CA SER A 80 -2.33 -14.27 7.35
C SER A 80 -1.48 -14.48 8.60
N ALA A 81 -2.07 -14.51 9.80
CA ALA A 81 -1.37 -14.78 11.04
C ALA A 81 -0.82 -16.21 11.10
N ILE A 82 -1.56 -17.20 10.59
CA ILE A 82 -1.08 -18.58 10.47
C ILE A 82 0.15 -18.63 9.55
N VAL A 83 0.08 -18.02 8.37
CA VAL A 83 1.23 -17.96 7.44
C VAL A 83 2.41 -17.22 8.05
N GLN A 84 2.16 -16.13 8.77
CA GLN A 84 3.20 -15.38 9.49
C GLN A 84 3.91 -16.25 10.52
N ALA A 85 3.17 -17.00 11.34
CA ALA A 85 3.75 -17.91 12.34
C ALA A 85 4.61 -18.99 11.68
N LEU A 86 4.13 -19.58 10.58
CA LEU A 86 4.90 -20.53 9.78
C LEU A 86 6.18 -19.88 9.21
N MET A 87 6.08 -18.69 8.62
CA MET A 87 7.23 -17.97 8.06
C MET A 87 8.29 -17.64 9.12
N VAL A 88 7.86 -17.26 10.33
CA VAL A 88 8.75 -17.08 11.49
C VAL A 88 9.47 -18.39 11.82
N LYS A 89 8.73 -19.50 11.91
CA LYS A 89 9.32 -20.82 12.21
C LYS A 89 10.34 -21.24 11.15
N LEU A 90 10.04 -21.05 9.86
CA LEU A 90 10.95 -21.37 8.76
C LEU A 90 12.24 -20.52 8.76
N ARG A 91 12.24 -19.35 9.41
CA ARG A 91 13.45 -18.51 9.57
C ARG A 91 14.38 -18.99 10.68
N THR A 92 13.95 -19.88 11.56
CA THR A 92 14.81 -20.44 12.60
C THR A 92 16.00 -21.19 11.98
N LEU A 93 17.13 -21.25 12.69
CA LEU A 93 18.36 -21.87 12.16
C LEU A 93 18.11 -23.31 11.67
N LYS A 94 17.41 -24.12 12.46
CA LYS A 94 17.10 -25.52 12.15
C LYS A 94 16.31 -25.63 10.84
N GLN A 95 15.19 -24.91 10.74
CA GLN A 95 14.29 -25.00 9.60
C GLN A 95 14.85 -24.30 8.36
N SER A 96 15.57 -23.18 8.52
CA SER A 96 16.26 -22.53 7.41
C SER A 96 17.34 -23.44 6.81
N SER A 97 18.09 -24.18 7.63
CA SER A 97 19.06 -25.16 7.14
C SER A 97 18.41 -26.27 6.34
N LYS A 98 17.31 -26.87 6.86
CA LYS A 98 16.52 -27.87 6.13
C LYS A 98 16.00 -27.33 4.79
N LEU A 99 15.44 -26.12 4.80
CA LEU A 99 14.84 -25.49 3.62
C LEU A 99 15.89 -25.17 2.54
N ARG A 100 17.08 -24.69 2.93
CA ARG A 100 18.19 -24.37 2.00
C ARG A 100 18.69 -25.57 1.22
N LEU A 101 18.53 -26.79 1.75
CA LEU A 101 18.86 -28.02 1.04
C LEU A 101 17.89 -28.30 -0.12
N LYS A 102 16.67 -27.76 -0.06
CA LYS A 102 15.60 -27.99 -1.05
C LYS A 102 15.42 -26.81 -2.01
N THR A 103 15.67 -25.57 -1.56
CA THR A 103 15.44 -24.36 -2.36
C THR A 103 16.31 -23.19 -1.89
N PRO A 104 16.77 -22.30 -2.80
CA PRO A 104 17.45 -21.06 -2.43
C PRO A 104 16.48 -19.99 -1.86
N LEU A 105 15.17 -20.18 -2.00
CA LEU A 105 14.16 -19.23 -1.54
C LEU A 105 14.17 -19.09 -0.02
N ARG A 106 13.94 -17.87 0.47
CA ARG A 106 13.91 -17.55 1.90
C ARG A 106 12.50 -17.16 2.35
N PRO A 107 12.08 -17.48 3.57
CA PRO A 107 10.81 -17.01 4.11
C PRO A 107 10.76 -15.48 4.16
N VAL A 108 9.58 -14.91 3.90
CA VAL A 108 9.31 -13.47 3.99
C VAL A 108 8.32 -13.25 5.12
N ILE A 109 8.59 -12.30 5.99
CA ILE A 109 7.72 -11.92 7.11
C ILE A 109 6.96 -10.66 6.73
N ARG A 110 5.66 -10.60 7.04
CA ARG A 110 4.85 -9.40 6.82
C ARG A 110 5.14 -8.33 7.89
N GLN A 111 4.97 -7.07 7.50
CA GLN A 111 4.89 -5.90 8.36
C GLN A 111 3.45 -5.38 8.34
N ASP A 112 2.79 -5.37 9.50
CA ASP A 112 1.34 -5.11 9.60
C ASP A 112 0.94 -3.74 9.03
N THR A 113 1.84 -2.75 9.03
CA THR A 113 1.55 -1.40 8.52
C THR A 113 1.56 -1.28 6.99
N ARG A 114 2.04 -2.30 6.27
CA ARG A 114 2.29 -2.27 4.82
C ARG A 114 1.72 -3.50 4.14
N TRP A 115 0.58 -3.34 3.46
CA TRP A 115 -0.10 -4.44 2.75
C TRP A 115 0.79 -5.14 1.71
N GLY A 116 1.71 -4.43 1.07
CA GLY A 116 2.65 -5.01 0.10
C GLY A 116 3.56 -6.09 0.71
N SER A 117 3.80 -6.04 2.03
CA SER A 117 4.53 -7.10 2.74
C SER A 117 3.67 -8.34 2.95
N THR A 118 2.35 -8.19 3.16
CA THR A 118 1.40 -9.29 3.19
C THR A 118 1.37 -9.99 1.83
N PHE A 119 1.30 -9.21 0.74
CA PHE A 119 1.39 -9.77 -0.61
C PHE A 119 2.68 -10.57 -0.82
N ALA A 120 3.84 -9.99 -0.48
CA ALA A 120 5.13 -10.67 -0.62
C ALA A 120 5.23 -11.95 0.24
N MET A 121 4.67 -11.94 1.44
CA MET A 121 4.61 -13.11 2.32
C MET A 121 3.75 -14.22 1.73
N VAL A 122 2.52 -13.90 1.29
CA VAL A 122 1.59 -14.89 0.72
C VAL A 122 2.13 -15.45 -0.60
N HIS A 123 2.73 -14.59 -1.44
CA HIS A 123 3.46 -15.03 -2.63
C HIS A 123 4.55 -16.05 -2.26
N ARG A 124 5.43 -15.69 -1.32
CA ARG A 124 6.53 -16.55 -0.89
C ARG A 124 6.04 -17.85 -0.26
N TYR A 125 4.91 -17.81 0.44
CA TYR A 125 4.28 -19.01 1.00
C TYR A 125 3.92 -20.02 -0.08
N HIS A 126 3.25 -19.57 -1.15
CA HIS A 126 2.91 -20.45 -2.28
C HIS A 126 4.14 -20.99 -3.01
N GLU A 127 5.25 -20.26 -3.02
CA GLU A 127 6.52 -20.77 -3.54
C GLU A 127 7.19 -21.81 -2.63
N LEU A 128 7.06 -21.66 -1.31
CA LEU A 128 7.75 -22.50 -0.33
C LEU A 128 7.00 -23.79 0.02
N ILE A 129 5.66 -23.78 -0.03
CA ILE A 129 4.84 -24.90 0.45
C ILE A 129 5.16 -26.24 -0.20
N LYS A 130 5.55 -26.24 -1.48
CA LYS A 130 5.97 -27.44 -2.22
C LYS A 130 7.27 -28.08 -1.72
N PHE A 131 8.06 -27.39 -0.91
CA PHE A 131 9.31 -27.89 -0.35
C PHE A 131 9.19 -28.28 1.13
N MET A 132 8.07 -27.92 1.77
CA MET A 132 7.83 -28.24 3.17
C MET A 132 7.50 -29.73 3.31
N ASP A 133 7.95 -30.32 4.40
CA ASP A 133 7.62 -31.69 4.75
C ASP A 133 6.37 -31.67 5.65
N ALA A 134 5.29 -32.32 5.20
CA ALA A 134 4.03 -32.32 5.93
C ALA A 134 4.13 -33.11 7.25
N ASP A 135 5.07 -34.05 7.32
CA ASP A 135 5.28 -34.94 8.45
C ASP A 135 6.36 -34.41 9.42
N ASP A 136 6.92 -33.22 9.18
CA ASP A 136 7.88 -32.61 10.10
C ASP A 136 7.16 -32.04 11.33
N ASP A 137 7.26 -32.78 12.45
CA ASP A 137 6.70 -32.42 13.77
C ASP A 137 7.04 -30.98 14.20
N ASP A 138 8.15 -30.39 13.74
CA ASP A 138 8.51 -29.01 14.09
C ASP A 138 7.58 -27.96 13.46
N ILE A 139 6.91 -28.28 12.35
CA ILE A 139 6.12 -27.35 11.54
C ILE A 139 4.68 -27.83 11.26
N MET A 140 4.38 -29.10 11.49
CA MET A 140 3.07 -29.72 11.20
C MET A 140 1.89 -28.93 11.78
N GLU A 141 2.00 -28.51 13.04
CA GLU A 141 0.98 -27.71 13.74
C GLU A 141 0.79 -26.29 13.16
N LEU A 142 1.77 -25.79 12.41
CA LEU A 142 1.75 -24.47 11.78
C LEU A 142 1.34 -24.53 10.31
N LEU A 143 1.11 -25.72 9.74
CA LEU A 143 0.69 -25.85 8.35
C LEU A 143 -0.76 -25.37 8.20
N PRO A 144 -1.02 -24.42 7.27
CA PRO A 144 -2.37 -23.97 7.01
C PRO A 144 -3.30 -25.10 6.59
N SER A 145 -4.50 -25.15 7.18
CA SER A 145 -5.53 -26.12 6.82
C SER A 145 -5.90 -26.01 5.33
N PRO A 146 -6.49 -27.06 4.71
CA PRO A 146 -6.95 -26.98 3.32
C PRO A 146 -7.94 -25.83 3.06
N ALA A 147 -8.76 -25.46 4.05
CA ALA A 147 -9.66 -24.32 3.96
C ALA A 147 -8.89 -22.98 3.94
N CYS A 148 -7.95 -22.79 4.88
CA CYS A 148 -7.06 -21.62 4.93
C CYS A 148 -6.27 -21.48 3.62
N ASN A 149 -5.72 -22.57 3.10
CA ASN A 149 -5.01 -22.61 1.82
C ASN A 149 -5.86 -22.15 0.64
N ARG A 150 -7.15 -22.50 0.59
CA ARG A 150 -8.07 -22.01 -0.44
C ARG A 150 -8.30 -20.50 -0.32
N ARG A 151 -8.52 -20.00 0.90
CA ARG A 151 -8.70 -18.56 1.15
C ARG A 151 -7.44 -17.76 0.80
N LEU A 152 -6.25 -18.25 1.16
CA LEU A 152 -4.97 -17.63 0.81
C LEU A 152 -4.71 -17.59 -0.70
N LYS A 153 -5.13 -18.63 -1.45
CA LYS A 153 -5.05 -18.62 -2.92
C LYS A 153 -5.96 -17.55 -3.53
N THR A 154 -7.18 -17.40 -3.01
CA THR A 154 -8.08 -16.32 -3.41
C THR A 154 -7.44 -14.97 -3.11
N LEU A 155 -7.00 -14.74 -1.87
CA LEU A 155 -6.32 -13.52 -1.45
C LEU A 155 -5.12 -13.18 -2.36
N TYR A 156 -4.31 -14.18 -2.69
CA TYR A 156 -3.14 -13.97 -3.56
C TYR A 156 -3.53 -13.49 -4.97
N ALA A 157 -4.61 -14.05 -5.54
CA ALA A 157 -5.12 -13.61 -6.83
C ALA A 157 -5.64 -12.17 -6.75
N GLU A 158 -6.43 -11.82 -5.73
CA GLU A 158 -6.96 -10.47 -5.51
C GLU A 158 -5.82 -9.45 -5.35
N LEU A 159 -4.83 -9.75 -4.51
CA LEU A 159 -3.69 -8.86 -4.28
C LEU A 159 -2.81 -8.67 -5.51
N LYS A 160 -2.79 -9.62 -6.45
CA LYS A 160 -1.99 -9.49 -7.68
C LYS A 160 -2.54 -8.39 -8.59
N ASP A 161 -3.86 -8.32 -8.74
CA ASP A 161 -4.52 -7.30 -9.54
C ASP A 161 -4.36 -5.91 -8.87
N ILE A 162 -4.51 -5.88 -7.55
CA ILE A 162 -4.28 -4.68 -6.73
C ILE A 162 -2.81 -4.20 -6.85
N GLU A 163 -1.83 -5.11 -6.81
CA GLU A 163 -0.42 -4.77 -6.96
C GLU A 163 -0.11 -4.19 -8.35
N SER A 164 -0.73 -4.73 -9.40
CA SER A 164 -0.62 -4.18 -10.74
C SER A 164 -1.09 -2.72 -10.78
N VAL A 165 -2.28 -2.43 -10.25
CA VAL A 165 -2.78 -1.05 -10.18
C VAL A 165 -1.89 -0.17 -9.30
N SER A 166 -1.46 -0.67 -8.14
CA SER A 166 -0.58 0.09 -7.25
C SER A 166 0.76 0.46 -7.89
N LYS A 167 1.31 -0.38 -8.77
CA LYS A 167 2.53 -0.09 -9.54
C LYS A 167 2.24 0.92 -10.65
N ALA A 168 1.11 0.76 -11.35
CA ALA A 168 0.68 1.71 -12.39
C ALA A 168 0.48 3.12 -11.80
N LEU A 169 -0.08 3.25 -10.60
CA LEU A 169 -0.24 4.52 -9.88
C LEU A 169 1.09 5.24 -9.54
N GLN A 170 2.23 4.55 -9.62
CA GLN A 170 3.55 5.12 -9.34
C GLN A 170 4.28 5.54 -10.63
N ALA A 171 3.69 5.30 -11.80
CA ALA A 171 4.27 5.76 -13.06
C ALA A 171 4.15 7.29 -13.20
N ASN A 172 5.12 7.89 -13.90
CA ASN A 172 5.23 9.34 -14.02
C ASN A 172 4.26 9.95 -15.06
N ASP A 173 3.65 9.11 -15.89
CA ASP A 173 2.87 9.46 -17.08
C ASP A 173 1.39 9.04 -16.97
N ILE A 174 0.83 9.16 -15.76
CA ILE A 174 -0.58 8.79 -15.50
C ILE A 174 -1.48 10.02 -15.37
N THR A 175 -2.67 9.92 -15.93
CA THR A 175 -3.71 10.95 -15.79
C THR A 175 -4.71 10.58 -14.69
N LEU A 176 -5.47 11.58 -14.21
CA LEU A 176 -6.59 11.32 -13.29
C LEU A 176 -7.67 10.42 -13.92
N LEU A 177 -7.78 10.42 -15.25
CA LEU A 177 -8.69 9.54 -15.98
C LEU A 177 -8.21 8.08 -15.90
N ASP A 178 -6.92 7.83 -16.08
CA ASP A 178 -6.35 6.47 -15.96
C ASP A 178 -6.58 5.91 -14.55
N VAL A 179 -6.33 6.75 -13.52
CA VAL A 179 -6.61 6.40 -12.13
C VAL A 179 -8.07 6.02 -11.94
N ARG A 180 -9.00 6.79 -12.52
CA ARG A 180 -10.44 6.52 -12.43
C ARG A 180 -10.81 5.18 -13.07
N VAL A 181 -10.31 4.92 -14.29
CA VAL A 181 -10.55 3.66 -15.02
C VAL A 181 -10.04 2.47 -14.21
N TRP A 182 -8.84 2.55 -13.65
CA TRP A 182 -8.29 1.46 -12.82
C TRP A 182 -9.09 1.27 -11.53
N PHE A 183 -9.51 2.35 -10.88
CA PHE A 183 -10.33 2.27 -9.69
C PHE A 183 -11.73 1.71 -9.96
N ASP A 184 -12.36 2.06 -11.09
CA ASP A 184 -13.64 1.46 -11.48
C ASP A 184 -13.50 -0.05 -11.73
N GLY A 185 -12.41 -0.47 -12.37
CA GLY A 185 -12.09 -1.90 -12.52
C GLY A 185 -11.93 -2.62 -11.18
N LEU A 186 -11.20 -2.01 -10.23
CA LEU A 186 -11.06 -2.56 -8.88
C LEU A 186 -12.37 -2.59 -8.10
N ILE A 187 -13.23 -1.57 -8.22
CA ILE A 187 -14.53 -1.54 -7.55
C ILE A 187 -15.47 -2.59 -8.14
N ALA A 188 -15.43 -2.81 -9.46
CA ALA A 188 -16.20 -3.88 -10.09
C ALA A 188 -15.80 -5.27 -9.58
N ALA A 189 -14.50 -5.49 -9.33
CA ALA A 189 -13.99 -6.73 -8.73
C ALA A 189 -14.24 -6.81 -7.21
N HIS A 190 -14.11 -5.68 -6.51
CA HIS A 190 -14.19 -5.57 -5.05
C HIS A 190 -15.11 -4.40 -4.65
N PRO A 191 -16.44 -4.62 -4.57
CA PRO A 191 -17.39 -3.54 -4.33
C PRO A 191 -17.14 -2.75 -3.03
N ASN A 192 -16.56 -3.39 -2.00
CA ASN A 192 -16.20 -2.74 -0.74
C ASN A 192 -15.10 -1.67 -0.89
N PHE A 193 -14.38 -1.62 -2.01
CA PHE A 193 -13.37 -0.58 -2.27
C PHE A 193 -14.02 0.79 -2.57
N ALA A 194 -15.29 0.82 -2.96
CA ALA A 194 -16.00 2.04 -3.33
C ALA A 194 -15.99 3.11 -2.22
N ASP A 195 -15.97 2.70 -0.96
CA ASP A 195 -15.94 3.62 0.19
C ASP A 195 -14.64 4.45 0.26
N TYR A 196 -13.55 3.94 -0.32
CA TYR A 196 -12.23 4.54 -0.25
C TYR A 196 -11.77 5.14 -1.59
N ILE A 197 -12.07 4.47 -2.70
CA ILE A 197 -11.62 4.84 -4.05
C ILE A 197 -12.77 5.20 -5.01
N GLY A 198 -14.03 5.03 -4.61
CA GLY A 198 -15.18 5.35 -5.45
C GLY A 198 -15.59 6.82 -5.43
N LYS A 199 -15.38 7.53 -4.31
CA LYS A 199 -15.72 8.95 -4.20
C LYS A 199 -14.53 9.82 -4.62
N TYR A 200 -14.72 10.66 -5.63
CA TYR A 200 -14.22 12.03 -5.52
C TYR A 200 -15.25 12.74 -4.67
N ARG A 201 -14.88 13.25 -3.49
CA ARG A 201 -15.85 14.05 -2.74
C ARG A 201 -16.17 15.25 -3.62
N SER A 202 -17.46 15.48 -3.86
CA SER A 202 -17.98 16.57 -4.68
C SER A 202 -17.59 17.96 -4.18
N ALA A 203 -16.97 18.08 -3.00
CA ALA A 203 -16.35 19.32 -2.52
C ALA A 203 -14.95 19.58 -3.14
N ASP A 204 -14.31 18.57 -3.74
CA ASP A 204 -12.93 18.66 -4.25
C ASP A 204 -12.86 18.91 -5.79
N LEU A 205 -14.01 19.02 -6.47
CA LEU A 205 -14.11 19.18 -7.94
C LEU A 205 -15.12 20.27 -8.37
N LEU A 206 -15.61 21.09 -7.46
CA LEU A 206 -16.39 22.27 -7.84
C LEU A 206 -15.41 23.39 -8.22
N LEU A 207 -15.05 23.41 -9.50
CA LEU A 207 -15.00 24.67 -10.24
C LEU A 207 -16.42 25.24 -10.33
#